data_AF-A0A5C6DF18-F1
#
_entry.id   AF-A0A5C6DF18-F1
#
_cell.length_a   1.000
_cell.length_b   1.000
_cell.length_c   1.000
_cell.angle_alpha   90.00
_cell.angle_beta   90.00
_cell.angle_gamma   90.00
#
_symmetry.space_group_name_H-M   'P 1'
#
loop_
_entity.id
_entity.type
_entity.pdbx_description
1 polymer ?
#
loop_
_entity_poly.entity_id
_entity_poly.type
_entity_poly.pdbx_seq_one_letter_code
_entity_poly.pdbx_strand_id
1 'polypeptide(L)'
;MKIFFPEPGEVEQYVHNQVGPHMSVHARFYDRLRVFLHQEYQTSDPDEADYVFLPINLILFQFCNLQNVVWENTLPDPGPTIERTAQRFPGKRLLLFGSGDFGQRKRSVWESKASNRAYPNLYEGLDERITLIAFESTDDLLPCDIGAIPYVTQTAPAKMPLLHALFRRRVDPPDRDLLYSFAGTLAYQELPRDHVRGGKLLDIAGRGPDWFVGTAKDARKRYGKVAGSDIGMLRRSTFTLCPAGFGRWSFRLFQAPVFGSIPVLLADGYRLPFAGQIPWQNFSIVLAESNLADISGILREIPDERIEELQAGMKANRHHFFEQGAHQLIANRLASMSLDSQGKAAMRAS
;
A
#
# COMPACT_ATOMS: atom_id res chain seq x y z
N MET A 1 17.91 -16.35 5.38
CA MET A 1 17.89 -14.88 5.53
C MET A 1 18.06 -14.55 7.00
N LYS A 2 19.01 -13.67 7.32
CA LYS A 2 19.26 -13.08 8.64
C LYS A 2 19.29 -11.56 8.55
N ILE A 3 18.74 -10.87 9.55
CA ILE A 3 18.64 -9.41 9.61
C ILE A 3 19.28 -8.93 10.90
N PHE A 4 20.31 -8.08 10.81
CA PHE A 4 20.89 -7.40 11.96
C PHE A 4 20.08 -6.13 12.29
N PHE A 5 19.74 -5.94 13.55
CA PHE A 5 19.04 -4.76 14.04
C PHE A 5 20.00 -3.94 14.92
N PRO A 6 20.54 -2.82 14.42
CA PRO A 6 21.45 -1.99 15.21
C PRO A 6 20.81 -1.46 16.49
N GLU A 7 21.60 -1.38 17.55
CA GLU A 7 21.17 -0.82 18.83
C GLU A 7 20.91 0.70 18.69
N PRO A 8 20.05 1.29 19.54
CA PRO A 8 19.70 2.71 19.46
C PRO A 8 20.88 3.70 19.60
N GLY A 9 22.04 3.27 20.09
CA GLY A 9 23.27 4.07 20.11
C GLY A 9 24.16 3.91 18.87
N GLU A 10 23.87 2.92 18.01
CA GLU A 10 24.64 2.61 16.80
C GLU A 10 24.09 3.34 15.57
N VAL A 11 22.81 3.69 15.59
CA VAL A 11 22.12 4.50 14.59
C VAL A 11 21.38 5.60 15.32
N GLU A 12 21.48 6.84 14.83
CA GLU A 12 20.76 8.00 15.36
C GLU A 12 19.27 7.66 15.51
N GLN A 13 18.70 7.84 16.71
CA GLN A 13 17.37 7.32 17.04
C GLN A 13 16.25 8.09 16.31
N TYR A 14 15.91 7.67 15.08
CA TYR A 14 14.68 8.14 14.42
C TYR A 14 13.41 7.49 15.02
N VAL A 15 13.56 6.38 15.74
CA VAL A 15 12.44 5.56 16.27
C VAL A 15 11.78 6.14 17.50
N HIS A 16 12.54 6.75 18.41
CA HIS A 16 12.03 7.03 19.76
C HIS A 16 11.08 8.23 19.86
N ASN A 17 11.03 9.11 18.84
CA ASN A 17 10.16 10.29 18.83
C ASN A 17 8.85 10.11 18.05
N GLN A 18 8.51 8.89 17.61
CA GLN A 18 7.53 8.69 16.53
C GLN A 18 6.41 7.66 16.83
N VAL A 19 6.38 7.09 18.04
CA VAL A 19 5.40 6.08 18.46
C VAL A 19 4.51 6.66 19.54
N GLY A 20 3.24 6.92 19.20
CA GLY A 20 2.22 7.43 20.11
C GLY A 20 0.80 7.00 19.70
N PRO A 21 -0.22 7.21 20.55
CA PRO A 21 -1.60 6.76 20.30
C PRO A 21 -2.25 7.36 19.04
N HIS A 22 -1.63 8.39 18.44
CA HIS A 22 -2.09 9.08 17.22
C HIS A 22 -1.34 8.67 15.93
N MET A 23 -0.56 7.58 15.94
CA MET A 23 0.21 7.13 14.76
C MET A 23 -0.66 7.00 13.50
N SER A 24 -0.11 7.48 12.38
CA SER A 24 -0.67 7.22 11.05
C SER A 24 -0.72 5.71 10.77
N VAL A 25 -1.62 5.28 9.88
CA VAL A 25 -1.75 3.86 9.48
C VAL A 25 -0.42 3.30 8.98
N HIS A 26 0.39 4.12 8.30
CA HIS A 26 1.69 3.74 7.78
C HIS A 26 2.76 3.58 8.86
N ALA A 27 2.77 4.45 9.88
CA ALA A 27 3.67 4.30 11.01
C ALA A 27 3.39 2.99 11.78
N ARG A 28 2.11 2.60 11.90
CA ARG A 28 1.73 1.32 12.52
C ARG A 28 2.18 0.13 11.67
N PHE A 29 2.03 0.21 10.35
CA PHE A 29 2.54 -0.82 9.45
C PHE A 29 4.04 -1.04 9.66
N TYR A 30 4.82 0.06 9.64
CA TYR A 30 6.26 0.02 9.84
C TYR A 30 6.63 -0.70 11.15
N ASP A 31 6.05 -0.28 12.27
CA ASP A 31 6.39 -0.85 13.58
C ASP A 31 6.03 -2.33 13.66
N ARG A 32 4.84 -2.72 13.18
CA ARG A 32 4.43 -4.13 13.22
C ARG A 32 5.26 -5.02 12.32
N LEU A 33 5.65 -4.54 11.14
CA LEU A 33 6.54 -5.27 10.26
C LEU A 33 7.96 -5.38 10.85
N ARG A 34 8.47 -4.32 11.47
CA ARG A 34 9.73 -4.36 12.21
C ARG A 34 9.70 -5.42 13.31
N VAL A 35 8.65 -5.45 14.13
CA VAL A 35 8.48 -6.46 15.19
C VAL A 35 8.45 -7.86 14.60
N PHE A 36 7.68 -8.08 13.54
CA PHE A 36 7.63 -9.37 12.85
C PHE A 36 9.00 -9.81 12.33
N LEU A 37 9.71 -8.94 11.61
CA LEU A 37 11.04 -9.26 11.06
C LEU A 37 12.07 -9.53 12.15
N HIS A 38 12.01 -8.79 13.26
CA HIS A 38 12.88 -8.98 14.40
C HIS A 38 12.60 -10.32 15.11
N GLN A 39 11.35 -10.70 15.29
CA GLN A 39 11.00 -11.95 15.94
C GLN A 39 11.45 -13.17 15.13
N GLU A 40 11.31 -13.11 13.81
CA GLU A 40 11.49 -14.28 12.94
C GLU A 40 12.89 -14.39 12.33
N TYR A 41 13.59 -13.27 12.09
CA TYR A 41 14.81 -13.25 11.26
C TYR A 41 16.01 -12.52 11.88
N GLN A 42 15.94 -12.11 13.15
CA GLN A 42 17.06 -11.40 13.79
C GLN A 42 18.35 -12.23 13.86
N THR A 43 19.48 -11.54 13.80
CA THR A 43 20.79 -12.04 14.21
C THR A 43 21.47 -11.01 15.09
N SER A 44 22.24 -11.47 16.09
CA SER A 44 23.12 -10.62 16.90
C SER A 44 24.48 -10.39 16.23
N ASP A 45 24.82 -11.20 15.23
CA ASP A 45 26.08 -11.09 14.48
C ASP A 45 25.84 -10.33 13.15
N PRO A 46 26.38 -9.12 13.00
CA PRO A 46 26.27 -8.36 11.75
C PRO A 46 26.99 -9.04 10.58
N ASP A 47 28.03 -9.85 10.81
CA ASP A 47 28.78 -10.52 9.75
C ASP A 47 27.97 -11.64 9.10
N GLU A 48 27.09 -12.29 9.86
CA GLU A 48 26.16 -13.31 9.35
C GLU A 48 24.91 -12.72 8.70
N ALA A 49 24.68 -11.40 8.82
CA ALA A 49 23.46 -10.77 8.34
C ALA A 49 23.47 -10.60 6.81
N ASP A 50 22.33 -10.92 6.18
CA ASP A 50 22.05 -10.58 4.79
C ASP A 50 21.63 -9.10 4.66
N TYR A 51 20.93 -8.59 5.68
CA TYR A 51 20.41 -7.23 5.74
C TYR A 51 20.74 -6.57 7.07
N VAL A 52 20.94 -5.25 7.04
CA VAL A 52 20.97 -4.40 8.23
C VAL A 52 19.69 -3.56 8.24
N PHE A 53 18.88 -3.69 9.28
CA PHE A 53 17.66 -2.92 9.42
C PHE A 53 18.01 -1.46 9.71
N LEU A 54 17.58 -0.53 8.85
CA LEU A 54 17.75 0.89 9.08
C LEU A 54 16.47 1.44 9.72
N PRO A 55 16.52 1.92 10.97
CA PRO A 55 15.34 2.24 11.74
C PRO A 55 14.76 3.63 11.41
N ILE A 56 14.61 3.92 10.12
CA ILE A 56 14.12 5.16 9.54
C ILE A 56 12.82 4.89 8.80
N ASN A 57 11.77 5.66 9.09
CA ASN A 57 10.51 5.61 8.35
C ASN A 57 10.32 6.90 7.54
N LEU A 58 10.58 6.83 6.23
CA LEU A 58 10.54 7.99 5.33
C LEU A 58 9.14 8.60 5.16
N ILE A 59 8.08 8.02 5.72
CA ILE A 59 6.75 8.65 5.62
C ILE A 59 6.58 9.85 6.54
N LEU A 60 7.21 9.85 7.71
CA LEU A 60 6.99 10.92 8.69
C LEU A 60 7.63 12.21 8.22
N PHE A 61 8.81 12.02 7.65
CA PHE A 61 9.44 12.93 6.73
C PHE A 61 8.41 13.58 5.77
N GLN A 62 7.58 12.81 5.05
CA GLN A 62 6.58 13.36 4.10
C GLN A 62 5.62 14.39 4.72
N PHE A 63 5.34 14.31 6.01
CA PHE A 63 4.35 15.13 6.70
C PHE A 63 4.96 16.23 7.60
N CYS A 64 6.23 16.11 7.98
CA CYS A 64 6.90 17.03 8.90
C CYS A 64 7.24 18.41 8.30
N ASN A 65 7.18 18.56 6.98
CA ASN A 65 7.54 19.81 6.29
C ASN A 65 6.32 20.55 5.70
N LEU A 66 5.10 20.12 6.06
CA LEU A 66 3.88 20.89 5.82
C LEU A 66 3.72 21.90 6.97
N GLN A 67 3.79 23.20 6.67
CA GLN A 67 3.74 24.32 7.64
C GLN A 67 2.52 24.34 8.60
N ASN A 68 1.55 23.44 8.45
CA ASN A 68 0.32 23.36 9.23
C ASN A 68 0.15 22.06 10.04
N VAL A 69 1.17 21.20 10.09
CA VAL A 69 1.15 20.02 10.97
C VAL A 69 2.06 20.29 12.16
N VAL A 70 1.47 20.47 13.34
CA VAL A 70 2.16 20.71 14.61
C VAL A 70 2.88 19.43 15.05
N TRP A 71 4.00 19.12 14.40
CA TRP A 71 5.08 18.37 15.03
C TRP A 71 6.08 19.43 15.46
N GLU A 72 6.25 19.64 16.76
CA GLU A 72 7.05 20.74 17.33
C GLU A 72 8.55 20.71 16.94
N ASN A 73 9.01 19.71 16.16
CA ASN A 73 10.39 19.59 15.71
C ASN A 73 10.47 19.18 14.23
N THR A 74 11.25 19.90 13.42
CA THR A 74 11.72 19.44 12.12
C THR A 74 12.55 18.16 12.30
N LEU A 75 12.25 17.10 11.54
CA LEU A 75 13.08 15.89 11.56
C LEU A 75 14.42 16.19 10.84
N PRO A 76 15.57 15.73 11.37
CA PRO A 76 16.86 15.92 10.72
C PRO A 76 16.92 15.11 9.42
N ASP A 77 17.65 15.61 8.41
CA ASP A 77 17.85 14.90 7.14
C ASP A 77 18.36 13.46 7.38
N PRO A 78 17.68 12.41 6.87
CA PRO A 78 18.10 11.03 7.06
C PRO A 78 19.35 10.66 6.25
N GLY A 79 19.76 11.46 5.26
CA GLY A 79 20.90 11.18 4.38
C GLY A 79 22.20 10.86 5.12
N PRO A 80 22.69 11.71 6.03
CA PRO A 80 23.88 11.44 6.84
C PRO A 80 23.79 10.14 7.65
N THR A 81 22.61 9.80 8.18
CA THR A 81 22.41 8.56 8.95
C THR A 81 22.46 7.33 8.05
N ILE A 82 21.81 7.39 6.88
CA ILE A 82 21.88 6.34 5.86
C ILE A 82 23.35 6.07 5.50
N GLU A 83 24.12 7.11 5.18
CA GLU A 83 25.51 6.98 4.74
C GLU A 83 26.43 6.46 5.86
N ARG A 84 26.32 6.99 7.08
CA ARG A 84 27.09 6.47 8.23
C ARG A 84 26.79 5.00 8.51
N THR A 85 25.53 4.58 8.36
CA THR A 85 25.16 3.16 8.56
C THR A 85 25.76 2.29 7.46
N ALA A 86 25.74 2.76 6.20
CA ALA A 86 26.36 2.05 5.09
C ALA A 86 27.89 1.90 5.26
N GLN A 87 28.55 2.93 5.79
CA GLN A 87 29.99 2.91 6.09
C GLN A 87 30.33 1.97 7.26
N ARG A 88 29.47 1.91 8.28
CA ARG A 88 29.64 1.01 9.44
C ARG A 88 29.48 -0.45 9.06
N PHE A 89 28.62 -0.77 8.11
CA PHE A 89 28.33 -2.13 7.67
C PHE A 89 28.67 -2.32 6.19
N PRO A 90 29.97 -2.26 5.81
CA PRO A 90 30.38 -2.29 4.42
C PRO A 90 29.98 -3.62 3.75
N GLY A 91 29.45 -3.53 2.53
CA GLY A 91 29.01 -4.69 1.76
C GLY A 91 27.66 -5.29 2.21
N LYS A 92 27.04 -4.78 3.28
CA LYS A 92 25.70 -5.20 3.71
C LYS A 92 24.61 -4.40 3.00
N ARG A 93 23.47 -5.05 2.73
CA ARG A 93 22.28 -4.37 2.19
C ARG A 93 21.49 -3.74 3.34
N LEU A 94 21.21 -2.45 3.24
CA LEU A 94 20.40 -1.74 4.24
C LEU A 94 18.92 -1.92 3.92
N LEU A 95 18.11 -2.32 4.88
CA LEU A 95 16.66 -2.42 4.74
C LEU A 95 16.01 -1.12 5.22
N LEU A 96 15.34 -0.39 4.32
CA LEU A 96 14.74 0.91 4.60
C LEU A 96 13.27 0.95 4.19
N PHE A 97 12.45 1.64 4.97
CA PHE A 97 11.03 1.78 4.72
C PHE A 97 10.69 3.13 4.10
N GLY A 98 10.30 3.07 2.83
CA GLY A 98 9.82 4.20 2.04
C GLY A 98 8.31 4.16 1.91
N SER A 99 7.55 4.45 2.96
CA SER A 99 6.10 4.55 2.82
C SER A 99 5.68 5.97 2.44
N GLY A 100 4.76 6.11 1.47
CA GLY A 100 4.25 7.40 0.99
C GLY A 100 4.16 7.45 -0.55
N ASP A 101 3.32 8.35 -1.08
CA ASP A 101 3.20 8.62 -2.52
C ASP A 101 4.55 9.12 -3.15
N PHE A 102 5.55 9.45 -2.31
CA PHE A 102 6.77 10.18 -2.71
C PHE A 102 8.09 9.59 -2.18
N GLY A 103 8.05 8.45 -1.49
CA GLY A 103 9.24 7.78 -0.93
C GLY A 103 10.02 6.96 -1.96
N GLN A 104 10.08 7.42 -3.21
CA GLN A 104 10.51 6.64 -4.36
C GLN A 104 11.95 6.99 -4.78
N ARG A 105 12.56 6.10 -5.57
CA ARG A 105 13.85 6.37 -6.23
C ARG A 105 13.74 7.37 -7.37
N LYS A 106 12.52 7.66 -7.81
CA LYS A 106 12.22 8.59 -8.90
C LYS A 106 10.96 9.37 -8.58
N ARG A 107 10.90 10.62 -9.01
CA ARG A 107 9.70 11.45 -8.89
C ARG A 107 8.65 10.97 -9.88
N SER A 108 7.42 10.78 -9.39
CA SER A 108 6.28 10.54 -10.27
C SER A 108 6.02 11.79 -11.11
N VAL A 109 5.66 11.63 -12.38
CA VAL A 109 5.21 12.77 -13.22
C VAL A 109 3.87 13.34 -12.73
N TRP A 110 3.15 12.59 -11.90
CA TRP A 110 1.85 12.96 -11.30
C TRP A 110 1.98 13.44 -9.85
N GLU A 111 3.20 13.53 -9.33
CA GLU A 111 3.43 14.03 -7.98
C GLU A 111 3.01 15.50 -7.82
N SER A 112 2.54 15.85 -6.62
CA SER A 112 2.19 17.22 -6.28
C SER A 112 3.39 18.16 -6.47
N LYS A 113 3.16 19.27 -7.19
CA LYS A 113 4.14 20.34 -7.41
C LYS A 113 4.10 21.42 -6.31
N ALA A 114 3.40 21.17 -5.21
CA ALA A 114 3.27 22.14 -4.13
C ALA A 114 4.65 22.52 -3.56
N SER A 115 4.87 23.82 -3.33
CA SER A 115 6.14 24.36 -2.83
C SER A 115 6.46 23.96 -1.38
N ASN A 116 5.44 23.60 -0.60
CA ASN A 116 5.56 23.10 0.77
C ASN A 116 5.66 21.58 0.86
N ARG A 117 6.06 20.91 -0.24
CA ARG A 117 6.29 19.48 -0.21
C ARG A 117 7.41 19.13 0.76
N ALA A 118 7.31 17.95 1.35
CA ALA A 118 8.25 17.60 2.38
C ALA A 118 9.68 17.32 1.93
N TYR A 119 9.89 17.02 0.64
CA TYR A 119 11.22 16.83 0.07
C TYR A 119 11.35 17.59 -1.23
N PRO A 120 12.05 18.74 -1.27
CA PRO A 120 12.36 19.41 -2.52
C PRO A 120 13.30 18.60 -3.42
N ASN A 121 14.05 17.63 -2.89
CA ASN A 121 14.97 16.78 -3.67
C ASN A 121 14.79 15.30 -3.32
N LEU A 122 15.18 14.39 -4.20
CA LEU A 122 15.33 12.97 -3.82
C LEU A 122 16.54 12.84 -2.89
N TYR A 123 16.54 11.85 -2.00
CA TYR A 123 17.67 11.62 -1.10
C TYR A 123 18.87 11.08 -1.88
N GLU A 124 19.99 11.80 -1.86
CA GLU A 124 21.19 11.51 -2.66
C GLU A 124 21.83 10.14 -2.34
N GLY A 125 21.51 9.53 -1.20
CA GLY A 125 22.01 8.22 -0.77
C GLY A 125 21.08 7.02 -1.03
N LEU A 126 19.93 7.20 -1.68
CA LEU A 126 19.01 6.09 -2.02
C LEU A 126 19.49 5.29 -3.25
N ASP A 127 20.58 4.54 -3.10
CA ASP A 127 21.21 3.71 -4.15
C ASP A 127 20.98 2.19 -3.95
N GLU A 128 21.67 1.36 -4.73
CA GLU A 128 21.53 -0.12 -4.74
C GLU A 128 21.97 -0.81 -3.43
N ARG A 129 22.72 -0.12 -2.56
CA ARG A 129 23.03 -0.63 -1.21
C ARG A 129 21.77 -0.76 -0.36
N ILE A 130 20.71 -0.03 -0.72
CA ILE A 130 19.45 0.00 0.02
C ILE A 130 18.43 -0.90 -0.68
N THR A 131 17.75 -1.71 0.12
CA THR A 131 16.51 -2.40 -0.26
C THR A 131 15.36 -1.60 0.30
N LEU A 132 14.62 -0.94 -0.59
CA LEU A 132 13.48 -0.12 -0.20
C LEU A 132 12.22 -0.98 -0.13
N ILE A 133 11.52 -0.92 1.00
CA ILE A 133 10.13 -1.41 1.11
C ILE A 133 9.21 -0.22 0.87
N ALA A 134 8.62 -0.16 -0.33
CA ALA A 134 7.83 0.96 -0.81
C ALA A 134 6.34 0.60 -0.92
N PHE A 135 5.42 1.50 -0.55
CA PHE A 135 3.98 1.29 -0.79
C PHE A 135 3.53 1.60 -2.21
N GLU A 136 4.46 1.94 -3.09
CA GLU A 136 4.20 2.06 -4.52
C GLU A 136 4.96 0.99 -5.27
N SER A 137 4.35 0.44 -6.32
CA SER A 137 4.97 -0.57 -7.17
C SER A 137 4.86 -0.11 -8.62
N THR A 138 5.99 0.30 -9.16
CA THR A 138 6.13 0.90 -10.49
C THR A 138 7.40 0.36 -11.14
N ASP A 139 7.59 0.66 -12.42
CA ASP A 139 8.84 0.36 -13.13
C ASP A 139 10.03 1.22 -12.67
N ASP A 140 9.81 2.17 -11.77
CA ASP A 140 10.85 3.04 -11.23
C ASP A 140 11.54 2.43 -9.98
N LEU A 141 11.02 1.32 -9.47
CA LEU A 141 11.69 0.54 -8.41
C LEU A 141 12.89 -0.21 -8.97
N LEU A 142 13.98 -0.26 -8.19
CA LEU A 142 15.11 -1.11 -8.54
C LEU A 142 14.77 -2.59 -8.32
N PRO A 143 15.45 -3.53 -9.00
CA PRO A 143 15.25 -4.96 -8.78
C PRO A 143 15.42 -5.41 -7.31
N CYS A 144 16.20 -4.64 -6.55
CA CYS A 144 16.47 -4.83 -5.13
C CYS A 144 15.35 -4.35 -4.20
N ASP A 145 14.36 -3.62 -4.71
CA ASP A 145 13.26 -3.06 -3.92
C ASP A 145 12.06 -4.00 -3.85
N ILE A 146 11.14 -3.65 -2.94
CA ILE A 146 9.90 -4.35 -2.70
C ILE A 146 8.75 -3.35 -2.77
N GLY A 147 7.92 -3.46 -3.79
CA GLY A 147 6.58 -2.90 -3.78
C GLY A 147 5.72 -3.68 -2.79
N ALA A 148 5.50 -3.12 -1.60
CA ALA A 148 4.70 -3.68 -0.54
C ALA A 148 3.21 -3.36 -0.71
N ILE A 149 2.37 -4.24 -0.16
CA ILE A 149 0.94 -4.00 -0.03
C ILE A 149 0.62 -3.52 1.40
N PRO A 150 -0.25 -2.53 1.59
CA PRO A 150 -0.85 -2.28 2.89
C PRO A 150 -1.77 -3.44 3.27
N TYR A 151 -2.10 -3.55 4.55
CA TYR A 151 -3.03 -4.55 5.06
C TYR A 151 -4.28 -3.93 5.68
N VAL A 152 -5.35 -4.72 5.74
CA VAL A 152 -6.59 -4.38 6.44
C VAL A 152 -6.51 -4.90 7.87
N THR A 153 -6.71 -4.03 8.85
CA THR A 153 -6.77 -4.46 10.25
C THR A 153 -8.08 -5.19 10.53
N GLN A 154 -8.00 -6.34 11.19
CA GLN A 154 -9.19 -7.11 11.61
C GLN A 154 -9.93 -6.48 12.81
N THR A 155 -9.52 -5.31 13.28
CA THR A 155 -10.16 -4.61 14.39
C THR A 155 -11.63 -4.38 14.06
N ALA A 156 -12.49 -5.23 14.60
CA ALA A 156 -13.90 -4.95 14.76
C ALA A 156 -14.01 -3.53 15.36
N PRO A 157 -14.96 -2.69 14.90
CA PRO A 157 -15.16 -1.40 15.54
C PRO A 157 -15.31 -1.64 17.04
N ALA A 158 -14.43 -1.01 17.83
CA ALA A 158 -14.47 -1.11 19.27
C ALA A 158 -15.89 -0.73 19.72
N LYS A 159 -16.55 -1.67 20.42
CA LYS A 159 -17.96 -1.65 20.85
C LYS A 159 -18.98 -1.93 19.74
N MET A 160 -19.11 -3.20 19.33
CA MET A 160 -20.41 -3.72 18.85
C MET A 160 -21.02 -4.64 19.93
N PRO A 161 -22.31 -4.51 20.26
CA PRO A 161 -22.97 -5.36 21.25
C PRO A 161 -22.88 -6.85 20.90
N LEU A 162 -22.75 -7.70 21.92
CA LEU A 162 -22.63 -9.17 21.84
C LEU A 162 -23.72 -9.81 20.95
N LEU A 163 -24.92 -9.22 20.94
CA LEU A 163 -26.06 -9.68 20.13
C LEU A 163 -25.75 -9.66 18.62
N HIS A 164 -24.97 -8.69 18.13
CA HIS A 164 -24.64 -8.56 16.71
C HIS A 164 -23.57 -9.56 16.24
N ALA A 165 -22.76 -10.07 17.18
CA ALA A 165 -21.78 -11.13 16.91
C ALA A 165 -22.44 -12.51 16.74
N LEU A 166 -23.59 -12.74 17.39
CA LEU A 166 -24.39 -13.97 17.22
C LEU A 166 -25.08 -14.03 15.85
N PHE A 167 -25.34 -12.88 15.22
CA PHE A 167 -25.80 -12.78 13.83
C PHE A 167 -24.67 -12.69 12.81
N ARG A 168 -23.42 -13.06 13.16
CA ARG A 168 -22.39 -13.38 12.15
C ARG A 168 -22.86 -14.60 11.36
N ARG A 169 -23.74 -14.39 10.38
CA ARG A 169 -23.74 -15.22 9.18
C ARG A 169 -22.33 -15.08 8.59
N ARG A 170 -21.56 -16.17 8.65
CA ARG A 170 -20.34 -16.39 7.85
C ARG A 170 -20.76 -16.59 6.39
N VAL A 171 -21.41 -15.59 5.81
CA VAL A 171 -21.90 -15.64 4.43
C VAL A 171 -21.30 -14.41 3.77
N ASP A 172 -20.59 -14.63 2.66
CA ASP A 172 -20.26 -13.58 1.69
C ASP A 172 -21.52 -12.70 1.53
N PRO A 173 -21.41 -11.34 1.56
CA PRO A 173 -22.57 -10.50 1.82
C PRO A 173 -23.68 -10.83 0.82
N PRO A 174 -24.86 -11.28 1.30
CA PRO A 174 -25.82 -12.01 0.47
C PRO A 174 -26.51 -11.16 -0.60
N ASP A 175 -26.41 -9.83 -0.54
CA ASP A 175 -27.00 -8.93 -1.53
C ASP A 175 -26.03 -7.80 -1.86
N ARG A 176 -25.23 -7.99 -2.92
CA ARG A 176 -24.49 -6.91 -3.56
C ARG A 176 -25.45 -6.16 -4.48
N ASP A 177 -26.10 -5.14 -3.92
CA ASP A 177 -27.11 -4.35 -4.62
C ASP A 177 -26.53 -3.27 -5.55
N LEU A 178 -25.20 -3.10 -5.55
CA LEU A 178 -24.49 -2.28 -6.52
C LEU A 178 -23.64 -3.18 -7.44
N LEU A 179 -23.82 -3.06 -8.75
CA LEU A 179 -22.88 -3.57 -9.74
C LEU A 179 -21.50 -2.99 -9.48
N TYR A 180 -21.37 -1.67 -9.39
CA TYR A 180 -20.09 -1.04 -9.07
C TYR A 180 -20.21 0.21 -8.21
N SER A 181 -19.14 0.50 -7.46
CA SER A 181 -19.05 1.80 -6.80
C SER A 181 -17.65 2.38 -6.64
N PHE A 182 -17.65 3.71 -6.48
CA PHE A 182 -16.56 4.50 -5.96
C PHE A 182 -17.10 5.57 -4.99
N ALA A 183 -16.54 5.64 -3.78
CA ALA A 183 -16.90 6.65 -2.78
C ALA A 183 -15.65 7.30 -2.17
N GLY A 184 -15.19 8.43 -2.71
CA GLY A 184 -13.96 9.10 -2.26
C GLY A 184 -13.65 10.39 -3.02
N THR A 185 -12.42 10.89 -2.94
CA THR A 185 -12.02 12.15 -3.58
C THR A 185 -12.02 12.04 -5.10
N LEU A 186 -12.96 12.69 -5.79
CA LEU A 186 -13.19 12.49 -7.23
C LEU A 186 -12.09 13.09 -8.12
N ALA A 187 -11.50 14.22 -7.73
CA ALA A 187 -10.45 14.88 -8.48
C ALA A 187 -9.46 15.61 -7.58
N TYR A 188 -8.25 15.83 -8.10
CA TYR A 188 -7.21 16.68 -7.52
C TYR A 188 -6.83 17.73 -8.55
N GLN A 189 -6.74 19.00 -8.14
CA GLN A 189 -6.47 20.11 -9.06
C GLN A 189 -5.05 20.05 -9.63
N GLU A 190 -4.15 19.37 -8.92
CA GLU A 190 -2.75 19.19 -9.24
C GLU A 190 -2.51 18.11 -10.30
N LEU A 191 -3.49 17.22 -10.53
CA LEU A 191 -3.38 16.15 -11.50
C LEU A 191 -3.88 16.63 -12.88
N PRO A 192 -3.19 16.26 -13.97
CA PRO A 192 -3.54 16.73 -15.30
C PRO A 192 -4.82 16.06 -15.81
N ARG A 193 -5.55 16.73 -16.71
CA ARG A 193 -6.90 16.33 -17.14
C ARG A 193 -6.98 14.93 -17.76
N ASP A 194 -5.89 14.44 -18.31
CA ASP A 194 -5.78 13.10 -18.87
C ASP A 194 -5.63 12.00 -17.81
N HIS A 195 -5.25 12.34 -16.57
CA HIS A 195 -5.28 11.41 -15.44
C HIS A 195 -6.72 11.14 -14.97
N VAL A 196 -7.00 9.92 -14.48
CA VAL A 196 -8.32 9.46 -14.02
C VAL A 196 -8.92 10.38 -12.95
N ARG A 197 -8.07 11.02 -12.14
CA ARG A 197 -8.43 12.04 -11.12
C ARG A 197 -8.16 13.48 -11.51
N GLY A 198 -7.75 13.75 -12.74
CA GLY A 198 -7.62 15.13 -13.24
C GLY A 198 -8.92 15.76 -13.72
N GLY A 199 -10.03 15.02 -13.61
CA GLY A 199 -11.36 15.47 -14.05
C GLY A 199 -12.23 14.33 -14.57
N LYS A 200 -11.64 13.30 -15.19
CA LYS A 200 -12.37 12.20 -15.83
C LYS A 200 -13.38 11.50 -14.91
N LEU A 201 -13.02 11.25 -13.65
CA LEU A 201 -13.97 10.61 -12.72
C LEU A 201 -15.14 11.52 -12.32
N LEU A 202 -14.99 12.85 -12.42
CA LEU A 202 -16.13 13.77 -12.26
C LEU A 202 -17.13 13.62 -13.41
N ASP A 203 -16.66 13.33 -14.62
CA ASP A 203 -17.51 13.19 -15.81
C ASP A 203 -18.49 12.03 -15.68
N ILE A 204 -18.11 10.97 -14.94
CA ILE A 204 -18.98 9.83 -14.63
C ILE A 204 -19.58 9.88 -13.21
N ALA A 205 -19.33 10.95 -12.46
CA ALA A 205 -19.83 11.07 -11.10
C ALA A 205 -21.35 11.14 -11.10
N GLY A 206 -21.97 10.35 -10.24
CA GLY A 206 -23.41 10.19 -10.25
C GLY A 206 -23.84 8.91 -9.55
N ARG A 207 -25.07 8.52 -9.85
CA ARG A 207 -25.69 7.33 -9.29
C ARG A 207 -26.73 6.78 -10.24
N GLY A 208 -26.83 5.46 -10.26
CA GLY A 208 -27.90 4.72 -10.94
C GLY A 208 -28.66 3.82 -9.97
N PRO A 209 -29.51 2.92 -10.50
CA PRO A 209 -30.20 1.91 -9.71
C PRO A 209 -29.21 0.95 -9.02
N ASP A 210 -28.11 0.61 -9.70
CA ASP A 210 -27.13 -0.39 -9.30
C ASP A 210 -25.69 0.16 -9.30
N TRP A 211 -25.47 1.48 -9.33
CA TRP A 211 -24.11 2.03 -9.28
C TRP A 211 -24.01 3.37 -8.57
N PHE A 212 -22.80 3.68 -8.08
CA PHE A 212 -22.52 4.94 -7.39
C PHE A 212 -21.07 5.40 -7.63
N VAL A 213 -20.88 6.63 -8.09
CA VAL A 213 -19.57 7.29 -8.15
C VAL A 213 -19.71 8.67 -7.51
N GLY A 214 -19.09 8.87 -6.35
CA GLY A 214 -19.24 10.13 -5.62
C GLY A 214 -18.25 10.28 -4.48
N THR A 215 -18.44 11.31 -3.66
CA THR A 215 -17.63 11.48 -2.45
C THR A 215 -18.11 10.56 -1.33
N ALA A 216 -17.26 10.34 -0.32
CA ALA A 216 -17.67 9.64 0.90
C ALA A 216 -18.85 10.34 1.62
N LYS A 217 -18.95 11.68 1.51
CA LYS A 217 -20.07 12.44 2.05
C LYS A 217 -21.36 12.13 1.29
N ASP A 218 -21.30 12.06 -0.02
CA ASP A 218 -22.46 11.74 -0.88
C ASP A 218 -22.96 10.31 -0.63
N ALA A 219 -22.04 9.36 -0.46
CA ALA A 219 -22.36 7.97 -0.15
C ALA A 219 -23.12 7.87 1.19
N ARG A 220 -22.62 8.53 2.24
CA ARG A 220 -23.27 8.58 3.56
C ARG A 220 -24.61 9.31 3.53
N LYS A 221 -24.73 10.37 2.73
CA LYS A 221 -25.99 11.09 2.54
C LYS A 221 -27.05 10.20 1.90
N ARG A 222 -26.66 9.37 0.93
CA ARG A 222 -27.58 8.49 0.19
C ARG A 222 -27.95 7.22 0.95
N TYR A 223 -26.96 6.53 1.50
CA TYR A 223 -27.12 5.19 2.06
C TYR A 223 -27.06 5.18 3.60
N GLY A 224 -26.97 6.34 4.24
CA GLY A 224 -26.80 6.46 5.69
C GLY A 224 -25.37 6.18 6.15
N LYS A 225 -25.13 6.38 7.45
CA LYS A 225 -23.78 6.31 8.05
C LYS A 225 -23.11 4.95 7.91
N VAL A 226 -23.86 3.86 7.98
CA VAL A 226 -23.34 2.50 7.96
C VAL A 226 -23.17 2.00 6.52
N ALA A 227 -24.24 1.93 5.73
CA ALA A 227 -24.17 1.42 4.37
C ALA A 227 -23.45 2.35 3.39
N GLY A 228 -23.39 3.66 3.68
CA GLY A 228 -22.59 4.63 2.95
C GLY A 228 -21.17 4.85 3.49
N SER A 229 -20.73 4.07 4.50
CA SER A 229 -19.32 4.07 4.93
C SER A 229 -18.42 3.40 3.89
N ASP A 230 -17.10 3.55 3.99
CA ASP A 230 -16.16 2.90 3.06
C ASP A 230 -16.36 1.38 3.04
N ILE A 231 -16.42 0.74 4.21
CA ILE A 231 -16.70 -0.70 4.33
C ILE A 231 -18.11 -1.06 3.84
N GLY A 232 -19.09 -0.20 4.12
CA GLY A 232 -20.48 -0.39 3.66
C GLY A 232 -20.57 -0.44 2.14
N MET A 233 -19.92 0.50 1.46
CA MET A 233 -19.86 0.56 0.00
C MET A 233 -19.13 -0.66 -0.58
N LEU A 234 -18.00 -1.07 0.01
CA LEU A 234 -17.27 -2.27 -0.41
C LEU A 234 -18.12 -3.54 -0.28
N ARG A 235 -18.90 -3.69 0.79
CA ARG A 235 -19.76 -4.88 0.99
C ARG A 235 -20.96 -4.95 0.04
N ARG A 236 -21.41 -3.80 -0.45
CA ARG A 236 -22.58 -3.66 -1.33
C ARG A 236 -22.24 -3.77 -2.81
N SER A 237 -20.97 -3.62 -3.18
CA SER A 237 -20.57 -3.54 -4.59
C SER A 237 -20.03 -4.86 -5.11
N THR A 238 -20.49 -5.34 -6.25
CA THR A 238 -19.84 -6.45 -6.97
C THR A 238 -18.43 -6.06 -7.40
N PHE A 239 -18.31 -4.86 -7.98
CA PHE A 239 -17.05 -4.26 -8.39
C PHE A 239 -16.76 -2.98 -7.60
N THR A 240 -15.51 -2.79 -7.16
CA THR A 240 -15.08 -1.51 -6.58
C THR A 240 -14.04 -0.87 -7.48
N LEU A 241 -14.35 0.34 -7.96
CA LEU A 241 -13.37 1.09 -8.74
C LEU A 241 -12.23 1.53 -7.83
N CYS A 242 -11.01 1.28 -8.30
CA CYS A 242 -9.76 1.60 -7.64
C CYS A 242 -8.94 2.55 -8.55
N PRO A 243 -9.44 3.76 -8.85
CA PRO A 243 -8.71 4.70 -9.69
C PRO A 243 -7.46 5.23 -8.97
N ALA A 244 -6.38 5.39 -9.73
CA ALA A 244 -5.13 6.03 -9.29
C ALA A 244 -5.40 7.41 -8.67
N GLY A 245 -4.45 7.89 -7.86
CA GLY A 245 -4.43 9.22 -7.26
C GLY A 245 -3.07 9.87 -7.49
N PHE A 246 -2.49 10.48 -6.44
CA PHE A 246 -1.10 10.91 -6.50
C PHE A 246 -0.14 9.72 -6.63
N GLY A 247 -0.39 8.64 -5.88
CA GLY A 247 0.17 7.32 -6.15
C GLY A 247 -0.64 6.58 -7.22
N ARG A 248 0.01 5.66 -7.94
CA ARG A 248 -0.60 4.83 -9.00
C ARG A 248 -1.54 3.72 -8.48
N TRP A 249 -2.12 3.89 -7.30
CA TRP A 249 -3.01 2.92 -6.66
C TRP A 249 -3.99 3.58 -5.69
N SER A 250 -4.92 2.79 -5.16
CA SER A 250 -5.83 3.21 -4.09
C SER A 250 -5.89 2.13 -3.01
N PHE A 251 -6.02 2.50 -1.73
CA PHE A 251 -6.26 1.55 -0.63
C PHE A 251 -7.42 0.57 -0.91
N ARG A 252 -8.38 0.98 -1.74
CA ARG A 252 -9.49 0.13 -2.20
C ARG A 252 -9.02 -1.14 -2.92
N LEU A 253 -7.88 -1.10 -3.61
CA LEU A 253 -7.30 -2.26 -4.30
C LEU A 253 -7.07 -3.43 -3.33
N PHE A 254 -6.68 -3.13 -2.09
CA PHE A 254 -6.35 -4.12 -1.06
C PHE A 254 -7.53 -4.36 -0.09
N GLN A 255 -8.44 -3.39 0.07
CA GLN A 255 -9.63 -3.53 0.90
C GLN A 255 -10.75 -4.31 0.22
N ALA A 256 -10.97 -4.12 -1.08
CA ALA A 256 -12.06 -4.74 -1.81
C ALA A 256 -11.99 -6.28 -1.70
N PRO A 257 -10.82 -6.94 -1.90
CA PRO A 257 -10.66 -8.37 -1.68
C PRO A 257 -11.08 -8.87 -0.29
N VAL A 258 -10.78 -8.08 0.75
CA VAL A 258 -11.09 -8.43 2.15
C VAL A 258 -12.60 -8.37 2.43
N PHE A 259 -13.31 -7.45 1.78
CA PHE A 259 -14.76 -7.27 1.92
C PHE A 259 -15.56 -7.92 0.78
N GLY A 260 -14.90 -8.73 -0.04
CA GLY A 260 -15.50 -9.57 -1.08
C GLY A 260 -15.94 -8.82 -2.34
N SER A 261 -15.51 -7.57 -2.53
CA SER A 261 -15.75 -6.83 -3.78
C SER A 261 -14.59 -7.00 -4.73
N ILE A 262 -14.86 -7.23 -6.01
CA ILE A 262 -13.84 -7.39 -7.04
C ILE A 262 -13.20 -6.01 -7.31
N PRO A 263 -11.91 -5.79 -7.01
CA PRO A 263 -11.26 -4.53 -7.34
C PRO A 263 -11.12 -4.37 -8.86
N VAL A 264 -11.49 -3.18 -9.34
CA VAL A 264 -11.27 -2.72 -10.72
C VAL A 264 -10.21 -1.63 -10.68
N LEU A 265 -8.96 -1.98 -10.94
CA LEU A 265 -7.85 -1.05 -10.99
C LEU A 265 -7.92 -0.20 -12.27
N LEU A 266 -7.90 1.11 -12.09
CA LEU A 266 -7.86 2.11 -13.17
C LEU A 266 -6.61 2.97 -12.93
N ALA A 267 -5.46 2.46 -13.36
CA ALA A 267 -4.16 3.08 -13.09
C ALA A 267 -3.15 2.70 -14.17
N ASP A 268 -2.66 3.69 -14.91
CA ASP A 268 -1.66 3.44 -15.95
C ASP A 268 -0.25 3.34 -15.33
N GLY A 269 0.51 2.32 -15.73
CA GLY A 269 1.88 2.10 -15.25
C GLY A 269 2.02 1.58 -13.81
N TYR A 270 0.93 1.08 -13.19
CA TYR A 270 1.03 0.38 -11.92
C TYR A 270 1.48 -1.07 -12.13
N ARG A 271 2.52 -1.48 -11.41
CA ARG A 271 2.96 -2.88 -11.38
C ARG A 271 2.29 -3.55 -10.20
N LEU A 272 1.51 -4.60 -10.46
CA LEU A 272 0.82 -5.30 -9.39
C LEU A 272 1.83 -5.91 -8.41
N PRO A 273 1.80 -5.52 -7.12
CA PRO A 273 2.75 -6.02 -6.13
C PRO A 273 2.70 -7.54 -6.00
N PHE A 274 3.86 -8.17 -5.89
CA PHE A 274 3.97 -9.61 -5.69
C PHE A 274 3.25 -10.46 -6.74
N ALA A 275 3.18 -10.05 -8.01
CA ALA A 275 2.47 -10.79 -9.07
C ALA A 275 2.89 -12.27 -9.24
N GLY A 276 4.08 -12.66 -8.79
CA GLY A 276 4.50 -14.08 -8.75
C GLY A 276 3.96 -14.89 -7.56
N GLN A 277 3.41 -14.24 -6.54
CA GLN A 277 2.82 -14.88 -5.34
C GLN A 277 1.31 -14.63 -5.25
N ILE A 278 0.84 -13.48 -5.74
CA ILE A 278 -0.58 -13.10 -5.74
C ILE A 278 -1.10 -13.21 -7.18
N PRO A 279 -2.04 -14.14 -7.47
CA PRO A 279 -2.62 -14.30 -8.80
C PRO A 279 -3.73 -13.27 -9.02
N TRP A 280 -3.36 -12.00 -9.16
CA TRP A 280 -4.28 -10.86 -9.28
C TRP A 280 -5.37 -11.06 -10.34
N GLN A 281 -5.04 -11.67 -11.48
CA GLN A 281 -5.97 -11.97 -12.57
C GLN A 281 -7.12 -12.91 -12.17
N ASN A 282 -6.97 -13.62 -11.05
CA ASN A 282 -8.01 -14.52 -10.54
C ASN A 282 -9.04 -13.79 -9.69
N PHE A 283 -8.86 -12.51 -9.36
CA PHE A 283 -9.79 -11.79 -8.47
C PHE A 283 -9.85 -10.28 -8.68
N SER A 284 -9.16 -9.75 -9.68
CA SER A 284 -9.16 -8.32 -10.00
C SER A 284 -9.29 -8.09 -11.49
N ILE A 285 -9.74 -6.89 -11.84
CA ILE A 285 -9.81 -6.40 -13.21
C ILE A 285 -8.86 -5.22 -13.31
N VAL A 286 -7.98 -5.22 -14.30
CA VAL A 286 -7.05 -4.10 -14.57
C VAL A 286 -7.45 -3.48 -15.88
N LEU A 287 -7.74 -2.18 -15.85
CA LEU A 287 -8.15 -1.40 -17.01
C LEU A 287 -7.24 -0.17 -17.14
N ALA A 288 -7.08 0.29 -18.38
CA ALA A 288 -6.43 1.57 -18.63
C ALA A 288 -7.33 2.71 -18.12
N GLU A 289 -6.75 3.84 -17.76
CA GLU A 289 -7.52 5.00 -17.29
C GLU A 289 -8.49 5.52 -18.35
N SER A 290 -8.21 5.30 -19.64
CA SER A 290 -9.08 5.63 -20.76
C SER A 290 -10.39 4.85 -20.80
N ASN A 291 -10.43 3.63 -20.23
CA ASN A 291 -11.64 2.80 -20.17
C ASN A 291 -12.72 3.37 -19.24
N LEU A 292 -12.39 4.37 -18.40
CA LEU A 292 -13.34 4.94 -17.44
C LEU A 292 -14.64 5.44 -18.09
N ALA A 293 -14.55 5.98 -19.31
CA ALA A 293 -15.70 6.54 -20.03
C ALA A 293 -16.79 5.49 -20.31
N ASP A 294 -16.41 4.23 -20.46
CA ASP A 294 -17.32 3.10 -20.73
C ASP A 294 -17.31 2.05 -19.60
N ILE A 295 -16.98 2.47 -18.38
CA ILE A 295 -16.84 1.54 -17.26
C ILE A 295 -18.12 0.74 -16.98
N SER A 296 -19.29 1.33 -17.23
CA SER A 296 -20.59 0.66 -17.05
C SER A 296 -20.82 -0.42 -18.09
N GLY A 297 -20.48 -0.17 -19.36
CA GLY A 297 -20.59 -1.16 -20.44
C GLY A 297 -19.67 -2.34 -20.17
N ILE A 298 -18.38 -2.06 -19.95
CA ILE A 298 -17.35 -3.07 -19.67
C ILE A 298 -17.75 -3.99 -18.51
N LEU A 299 -18.22 -3.43 -17.39
CA LEU A 299 -18.57 -4.24 -16.22
C LEU A 299 -19.87 -5.03 -16.37
N ARG A 300 -20.80 -4.58 -17.23
CA ARG A 300 -22.05 -5.31 -17.54
C ARG A 300 -21.85 -6.46 -18.52
N GLU A 301 -20.82 -6.37 -19.35
CA GLU A 301 -20.47 -7.43 -20.31
C GLU A 301 -19.78 -8.63 -19.66
N ILE A 302 -19.32 -8.50 -18.40
CA ILE A 302 -18.71 -9.60 -17.66
C ILE A 302 -19.80 -10.61 -17.29
N PRO A 303 -19.71 -11.87 -17.76
CA PRO A 303 -20.71 -12.90 -17.44
C PRO A 303 -20.72 -13.24 -15.94
N ASP A 304 -21.89 -13.62 -15.42
CA ASP A 304 -22.05 -14.02 -14.02
C ASP A 304 -21.08 -15.14 -13.61
N GLU A 305 -20.84 -16.14 -14.47
CA GLU A 305 -19.86 -17.21 -14.24
C GLU A 305 -18.45 -16.64 -13.98
N ARG A 306 -18.03 -15.63 -14.75
CA ARG A 306 -16.74 -14.98 -14.54
C ARG A 306 -16.71 -14.19 -13.24
N ILE A 307 -17.82 -13.59 -12.83
CA ILE A 307 -17.94 -12.91 -11.53
C ILE A 307 -17.78 -13.92 -10.39
N GLU A 308 -18.41 -15.09 -10.49
CA GLU A 308 -18.30 -16.17 -9.50
C GLU A 308 -16.85 -16.68 -9.40
N GLU A 309 -16.16 -16.88 -10.52
CA GLU A 309 -14.73 -17.23 -10.54
C GLU A 309 -13.86 -16.19 -9.81
N LEU A 310 -14.07 -14.91 -10.13
CA LEU A 310 -13.34 -13.80 -9.51
C LEU A 310 -13.59 -13.75 -7.99
N GLN A 311 -14.83 -14.01 -7.56
CA GLN A 311 -15.21 -14.08 -6.14
C GLN A 311 -14.57 -15.29 -5.43
N ALA A 312 -14.51 -16.44 -6.08
CA ALA A 312 -13.84 -17.62 -5.55
C ALA A 312 -12.33 -17.39 -5.41
N GLY A 313 -11.68 -16.82 -6.44
CA GLY A 313 -10.28 -16.44 -6.41
C GLY A 313 -9.98 -15.43 -5.30
N MET A 314 -10.85 -14.45 -5.11
CA MET A 314 -10.75 -13.47 -4.04
C MET A 314 -10.78 -14.12 -2.66
N LYS A 315 -11.72 -15.04 -2.44
CA LYS A 315 -11.87 -15.78 -1.17
C LYS A 315 -10.63 -16.61 -0.85
N ALA A 316 -10.02 -17.24 -1.85
CA ALA A 316 -8.78 -18.00 -1.70
C ALA A 316 -7.59 -17.12 -1.34
N ASN A 317 -7.50 -15.92 -1.91
CA ASN A 317 -6.32 -15.05 -1.82
C ASN A 317 -6.43 -13.91 -0.80
N ARG A 318 -7.60 -13.69 -0.18
CA ARG A 318 -7.82 -12.56 0.75
C ARG A 318 -6.88 -12.54 1.96
N HIS A 319 -6.29 -13.69 2.31
CA HIS A 319 -5.38 -13.83 3.43
C HIS A 319 -4.11 -12.99 3.28
N HIS A 320 -3.66 -12.73 2.05
CA HIS A 320 -2.53 -11.86 1.73
C HIS A 320 -2.74 -10.40 2.17
N PHE A 321 -3.99 -9.94 2.21
CA PHE A 321 -4.32 -8.54 2.53
C PHE A 321 -4.58 -8.29 4.02
N PHE A 322 -4.36 -9.30 4.87
CA PHE A 322 -4.24 -9.12 6.31
C PHE A 322 -2.77 -8.99 6.72
N GLU A 323 -2.55 -8.47 7.92
CA GLU A 323 -1.23 -8.14 8.45
C GLU A 323 -0.19 -9.25 8.29
N GLN A 324 -0.50 -10.46 8.77
CA GLN A 324 0.40 -11.60 8.66
C GLN A 324 0.72 -11.96 7.20
N GLY A 325 -0.28 -11.94 6.32
CA GLY A 325 -0.08 -12.24 4.90
C GLY A 325 0.82 -11.20 4.20
N ALA A 326 0.57 -9.91 4.46
CA ALA A 326 1.37 -8.82 3.89
C ALA A 326 2.83 -8.88 4.38
N HIS A 327 3.04 -9.13 5.67
CA HIS A 327 4.39 -9.30 6.22
C HIS A 327 5.11 -10.52 5.64
N GLN A 328 4.39 -11.64 5.48
CA GLN A 328 4.97 -12.87 4.91
C GLN A 328 5.41 -12.67 3.45
N LEU A 329 4.64 -11.94 2.65
CA LEU A 329 5.01 -11.63 1.26
C LEU A 329 6.32 -10.85 1.17
N ILE A 330 6.52 -9.89 2.08
CA ILE A 330 7.75 -9.10 2.17
C ILE A 330 8.91 -9.99 2.60
N ALA A 331 8.73 -10.80 3.65
CA ALA A 331 9.76 -11.72 4.12
C ALA A 331 10.17 -12.75 3.05
N ASN A 332 9.20 -13.35 2.35
CA ASN A 332 9.45 -14.27 1.24
C ASN A 332 10.28 -13.58 0.14
N ARG A 333 9.95 -12.33 -0.19
CA ARG A 333 10.69 -11.57 -1.20
C ARG A 333 12.12 -11.28 -0.75
N LEU A 334 12.32 -10.83 0.49
CA LEU A 334 13.67 -10.63 1.04
C LEU A 334 14.48 -11.94 1.06
N ALA A 335 13.87 -13.04 1.48
CA ALA A 335 14.52 -14.36 1.49
C ALA A 335 14.93 -14.82 0.09
N SER A 336 14.06 -14.64 -0.92
CA SER A 336 14.40 -14.98 -2.31
C SER A 336 15.60 -14.19 -2.83
N MET A 337 15.68 -12.88 -2.52
CA MET A 337 16.78 -12.03 -2.95
C MET A 337 18.11 -12.38 -2.25
N SER A 338 18.06 -12.79 -0.98
CA SER A 338 19.22 -13.29 -0.24
C SER A 338 19.77 -14.58 -0.89
N LEU A 339 18.90 -15.55 -1.20
CA LEU A 339 19.29 -16.80 -1.87
C LEU A 339 19.91 -16.55 -3.26
N ASP A 340 19.30 -15.69 -4.07
CA ASP A 340 19.82 -15.34 -5.40
C ASP A 340 21.22 -14.71 -5.33
N SER A 341 21.46 -13.89 -4.31
CA SER A 341 22.75 -13.22 -4.08
C SER A 341 23.82 -14.24 -3.68
N GLN A 342 23.49 -15.18 -2.81
CA GLN A 342 24.38 -16.26 -2.38
C GLN A 342 24.73 -17.20 -3.54
N GLY A 343 23.75 -17.57 -4.38
CA GLY A 343 23.98 -18.41 -5.57
C GLY A 343 24.92 -17.75 -6.58
N LYS A 344 24.74 -16.45 -6.84
CA LYS A 344 25.65 -15.68 -7.73
C LYS A 344 27.07 -15.57 -7.15
N ALA A 345 27.21 -15.42 -5.83
CA ALA A 345 28.51 -15.39 -5.19
C ALA A 345 29.24 -16.74 -5.30
N ALA A 346 28.53 -17.86 -5.06
CA ALA A 346 29.09 -19.20 -5.20
C ALA A 346 29.58 -19.49 -6.62
N MET A 347 28.81 -19.13 -7.65
CA MET A 347 29.16 -19.32 -9.06
C MET A 347 30.36 -18.46 -9.51
N ARG A 348 30.64 -17.33 -8.84
CA ARG A 348 31.84 -16.51 -9.11
C ARG A 348 33.10 -17.05 -8.42
N ALA A 349 32.94 -17.88 -7.39
CA ALA A 349 34.01 -18.47 -6.62
C ALA A 349 34.43 -19.87 -7.15
N SER A 350 33.58 -20.51 -7.94
CA SER A 350 33.86 -21.72 -8.74
C SER A 350 34.44 -21.35 -10.10
#